data_AF-A0A920IKZ4-F1
#
_entry.id   AF-A0A920IKZ4-F1
#
_cell.length_a   1.000
_cell.length_b   1.000
_cell.length_c   1.000
_cell.angle_alpha   90.00
_cell.angle_beta   90.00
_cell.angle_gamma   90.00
#
_symmetry.space_group_name_H-M   'P 1'
#
loop_
_entity.id
_entity.type
_entity.pdbx_description
1 polymer ?
#
loop_
_entity_poly.entity_id
_entity_poly.type
_entity_poly.pdbx_seq_one_letter_code
_entity_poly.pdbx_strand_id
1 'polypeptide(L)'
;MVTKLYRLKKTGIFDYVFVRITAVIQAVYFSVITFYWLVNRDFKYEQLSGFFDILIIEIFTVIVAFSIAYHSVQGIWNVATDYLTQAQIGASAKLLRPAVIGFSWLQALGLIICSFYILG
;
A
#
# COMPACT_ATOMS: atom_id res chain seq x y z
N MET A 1 -16.07 24.33 3.59
CA MET A 1 -17.04 23.81 2.60
C MET A 1 -16.73 22.34 2.35
N VAL A 2 -17.69 21.44 2.59
CA VAL A 2 -17.54 19.99 2.31
C VAL A 2 -17.61 19.81 0.79
N THR A 3 -16.48 19.49 0.15
CA THR A 3 -16.45 19.15 -1.27
C THR A 3 -17.03 17.76 -1.47
N LYS A 4 -18.06 17.63 -2.31
CA LYS A 4 -18.67 16.32 -2.61
C LYS A 4 -17.67 15.41 -3.33
N LEU A 5 -17.71 14.11 -3.03
CA LEU A 5 -16.74 13.08 -3.49
C LEU A 5 -16.60 13.01 -5.02
N TYR A 6 -17.68 13.29 -5.77
CA TYR A 6 -17.70 13.20 -7.23
C TYR A 6 -16.86 14.27 -7.95
N ARG A 7 -16.31 15.26 -7.24
CA ARG A 7 -15.46 16.30 -7.87
C ARG A 7 -14.03 15.84 -8.16
N LEU A 8 -13.67 14.57 -7.95
CA LEU A 8 -12.32 13.98 -8.17
C LEU A 8 -11.17 14.90 -7.73
N LYS A 9 -11.40 15.69 -6.68
CA LYS A 9 -10.42 16.62 -6.11
C LYS A 9 -9.86 15.97 -4.86
N LYS A 10 -8.53 15.98 -4.72
CA LYS A 10 -7.88 15.52 -3.48
C LYS A 10 -8.39 16.36 -2.32
N THR A 11 -9.02 15.69 -1.36
CA THR A 11 -9.63 16.25 -0.15
C THR A 11 -9.47 15.24 0.98
N GLY A 12 -9.62 15.68 2.23
CA GLY A 12 -9.57 14.75 3.37
C GLY A 12 -10.62 13.64 3.29
N ILE A 13 -11.80 13.90 2.70
CA ILE A 13 -12.85 12.88 2.49
C ILE A 13 -12.43 11.87 1.42
N PHE A 14 -11.84 12.35 0.32
CA PHE A 14 -11.30 11.47 -0.72
C PHE A 14 -10.24 10.53 -0.14
N ASP A 15 -9.27 11.10 0.59
CA ASP A 15 -8.20 10.33 1.22
C ASP A 15 -8.74 9.36 2.27
N TYR A 16 -9.74 9.79 3.06
CA TYR A 16 -10.43 8.92 3.99
C TYR A 16 -11.00 7.70 3.28
N VAL A 17 -11.83 7.89 2.25
CA VAL A 17 -12.51 6.79 1.54
C VAL A 17 -11.50 5.87 0.88
N PHE A 18 -10.52 6.41 0.16
CA PHE A 18 -9.55 5.60 -0.58
C PHE A 18 -8.69 4.73 0.34
N VAL A 19 -8.28 5.22 1.52
CA VAL A 19 -7.54 4.41 2.50
C VAL A 19 -8.35 3.19 2.97
N ARG A 20 -9.69 3.28 3.04
CA ARG A 20 -10.54 2.13 3.43
C ARG A 20 -10.68 1.15 2.28
N ILE A 21 -10.85 1.64 1.05
CA ILE A 21 -10.89 0.78 -0.14
C ILE A 21 -9.59 -0.01 -0.26
N THR A 22 -8.43 0.64 -0.12
CA THR A 22 -7.14 -0.05 -0.17
C THR A 22 -6.95 -1.04 0.98
N ALA A 23 -7.42 -0.71 2.19
CA ALA A 23 -7.41 -1.63 3.32
C ALA A 23 -8.22 -2.91 3.05
N VAL A 24 -9.42 -2.79 2.47
CA VAL A 24 -10.25 -3.95 2.11
C VAL A 24 -9.57 -4.81 1.05
N ILE A 25 -9.00 -4.19 0.00
CA ILE A 25 -8.24 -4.92 -1.04
C ILE A 25 -7.09 -5.72 -0.42
N GLN A 26 -6.31 -5.09 0.47
CA GLN A 26 -5.20 -5.75 1.17
C GLN A 26 -5.69 -6.88 2.07
N ALA A 27 -6.74 -6.65 2.87
CA ALA A 27 -7.29 -7.65 3.75
C ALA A 27 -7.74 -8.90 2.99
N VAL A 28 -8.44 -8.73 1.86
CA VAL A 28 -8.87 -9.85 1.01
C VAL A 28 -7.66 -10.57 0.41
N TYR A 29 -6.68 -9.85 -0.13
CA TYR A 29 -5.49 -10.45 -0.73
C TYR A 29 -4.70 -11.29 0.28
N PHE A 30 -4.39 -10.73 1.44
CA PHE A 30 -3.65 -11.44 2.48
C PHE A 30 -4.45 -12.60 3.06
N SER A 31 -5.79 -12.51 3.11
CA SER A 31 -6.63 -13.63 3.50
C SER A 31 -6.53 -14.79 2.50
N VAL A 32 -6.54 -14.51 1.19
CA VAL A 32 -6.39 -15.53 0.13
C VAL A 32 -5.05 -16.23 0.23
N ILE A 33 -3.94 -15.48 0.33
CA ILE A 33 -2.59 -16.07 0.46
C ILE A 33 -2.46 -16.86 1.75
N THR A 34 -2.94 -16.30 2.86
CA THR A 34 -2.87 -16.98 4.17
C THR A 34 -3.68 -18.27 4.15
N PHE A 35 -4.88 -18.26 3.57
CA PHE A 35 -5.69 -19.45 3.40
C PHE A 35 -4.98 -20.51 2.54
N TYR A 36 -4.37 -20.10 1.41
CA TYR A 36 -3.58 -20.99 0.58
C TYR A 36 -2.46 -21.66 1.37
N TRP A 37 -1.72 -20.91 2.19
CA TRP A 37 -0.64 -21.47 3.02
C TRP A 37 -1.14 -22.42 4.11
N LEU A 38 -2.29 -22.13 4.73
CA LEU A 38 -2.82 -22.95 5.82
C LEU A 38 -3.39 -24.30 5.36
N VAL A 39 -3.90 -24.39 4.12
CA VAL A 39 -4.51 -25.62 3.58
C VAL A 39 -3.47 -26.53 2.91
N ASN A 40 -2.37 -25.98 2.38
CA ASN A 40 -1.34 -26.76 1.71
C ASN A 40 -0.24 -27.22 2.70
N ARG A 41 -0.18 -28.53 2.99
CA ARG A 41 0.77 -29.10 3.97
C ARG A 41 2.19 -29.33 3.44
N ASP A 42 2.35 -29.57 2.15
CA ASP A 42 3.64 -29.87 1.52
C ASP A 42 4.14 -28.69 0.66
N PHE A 43 4.32 -27.54 1.31
CA PHE A 43 4.66 -26.27 0.65
C PHE A 43 6.06 -26.31 0.03
N LYS A 44 6.13 -26.70 -1.24
CA LYS A 44 7.34 -26.73 -2.07
C LYS A 44 7.36 -25.57 -3.04
N TYR A 45 8.56 -25.26 -3.57
CA TYR A 45 8.74 -24.22 -4.59
C TYR A 45 7.77 -24.35 -5.77
N GLU A 46 7.58 -25.58 -6.28
CA GLU A 46 6.69 -25.87 -7.41
C GLU A 46 5.22 -25.46 -7.13
N GLN A 47 4.72 -25.71 -5.92
CA GLN A 47 3.37 -25.30 -5.53
C GLN A 47 3.24 -23.79 -5.39
N LEU A 48 4.30 -23.13 -4.88
CA LEU A 48 4.30 -21.68 -4.72
C LEU A 48 4.34 -20.98 -6.09
N SER A 49 5.25 -21.41 -6.97
CA SER A 49 5.35 -20.92 -8.34
C SER A 49 4.03 -21.12 -9.06
N GLY A 50 3.49 -22.35 -9.05
CA GLY A 50 2.23 -22.66 -9.73
C GLY A 50 1.02 -21.89 -9.21
N PHE A 51 1.01 -21.46 -7.94
CA PHE A 51 -0.05 -20.59 -7.40
C PHE A 51 0.07 -19.15 -7.90
N PHE A 52 1.29 -18.62 -7.96
CA PHE A 52 1.53 -17.27 -8.46
C PHE A 52 1.48 -17.17 -9.99
N ASP A 53 1.65 -18.28 -10.73
CA ASP A 53 1.48 -18.37 -12.19
C ASP A 53 -0.01 -18.38 -12.62
N ILE A 54 -0.95 -18.40 -11.67
CA ILE A 54 -2.37 -18.30 -11.99
C ILE A 54 -2.69 -16.83 -12.32
N LEU A 55 -3.13 -16.56 -13.55
CA LEU A 55 -3.43 -15.21 -14.06
C LEU A 55 -4.26 -14.34 -13.09
N ILE A 56 -5.27 -14.90 -12.42
CA ILE A 56 -6.09 -14.14 -11.47
C ILE A 56 -5.30 -13.71 -10.23
N ILE A 57 -4.34 -14.52 -9.79
CA ILE A 57 -3.44 -14.21 -8.68
C ILE A 57 -2.40 -13.19 -9.11
N GLU A 58 -1.87 -13.26 -10.33
CA GLU A 58 -0.96 -12.24 -10.89
C GLU A 58 -1.64 -10.87 -10.94
N ILE A 59 -2.83 -10.78 -11.53
CA ILE A 59 -3.63 -9.55 -11.59
C ILE A 59 -3.92 -9.04 -10.18
N PHE A 60 -4.31 -9.92 -9.26
CA PHE A 60 -4.60 -9.52 -7.89
C PHE A 60 -3.35 -9.03 -7.14
N THR A 61 -2.19 -9.61 -7.43
CA THR A 61 -0.88 -9.19 -6.90
C THR A 61 -0.51 -7.80 -7.39
N VAL A 62 -0.77 -7.47 -8.67
CA VAL A 62 -0.61 -6.11 -9.18
C VAL A 62 -1.57 -5.15 -8.49
N ILE A 63 -2.86 -5.50 -8.37
CA ILE A 63 -3.86 -4.64 -7.72
C ILE A 63 -3.48 -4.36 -6.25
N VAL A 64 -3.07 -5.38 -5.50
CA VAL A 64 -2.65 -5.18 -4.10
C VAL A 64 -1.37 -4.34 -4.02
N ALA A 65 -0.47 -4.43 -5.00
CA ALA A 65 0.71 -3.59 -5.05
C ALA A 65 0.30 -2.10 -5.12
N PHE A 66 -0.51 -1.71 -6.11
CA PHE A 66 -1.02 -0.33 -6.19
C PHE A 66 -1.80 0.09 -4.92
N SER A 67 -2.55 -0.83 -4.31
CA SER A 67 -3.24 -0.60 -3.04
C SER A 67 -2.27 -0.28 -1.89
N ILE A 68 -1.19 -1.04 -1.73
CA ILE A 68 -0.15 -0.84 -0.70
C ILE A 68 0.58 0.48 -0.94
N ALA A 69 0.92 0.81 -2.20
CA ALA A 69 1.58 2.06 -2.55
C ALA A 69 0.77 3.27 -2.06
N TYR A 70 -0.53 3.31 -2.35
CA TYR A 70 -1.39 4.39 -1.89
C TYR A 70 -1.60 4.39 -0.37
N HIS A 71 -1.90 3.23 0.21
CA HIS A 71 -2.22 3.10 1.65
C HIS A 71 -1.02 3.51 2.52
N SER A 72 0.19 3.06 2.16
CA SER A 72 1.42 3.36 2.90
C SER A 72 1.78 4.83 2.81
N VAL A 73 1.74 5.45 1.63
CA VAL A 73 2.06 6.88 1.46
C VAL A 73 1.12 7.75 2.29
N GLN A 74 -0.19 7.49 2.25
CA GLN A 74 -1.13 8.28 3.01
C GLN A 74 -1.02 8.03 4.53
N GLY A 75 -0.76 6.79 4.94
CA GLY A 75 -0.51 6.45 6.34
C GLY A 75 0.74 7.15 6.89
N ILE A 76 1.86 7.06 6.17
CA ILE A 76 3.12 7.71 6.55
C ILE A 76 2.99 9.23 6.51
N TRP A 77 2.25 9.80 5.56
CA TRP A 77 1.95 11.22 5.55
C TRP A 77 1.30 11.67 6.85
N ASN A 78 0.25 10.98 7.29
CA ASN A 78 -0.46 11.30 8.53
C ASN A 78 0.46 11.17 9.76
N VAL A 79 1.22 10.07 9.87
CA VAL A 79 2.19 9.89 10.96
C VAL A 79 3.23 11.02 10.97
N ALA A 80 3.75 11.39 9.80
CA ALA A 80 4.76 12.41 9.66
C ALA A 80 4.23 13.82 9.97
N THR A 81 2.97 14.14 9.64
CA THR A 81 2.37 15.43 9.98
C THR A 81 1.99 15.55 11.44
N ASP A 82 1.61 14.44 12.07
CA ASP A 82 1.09 14.47 13.44
C ASP A 82 2.22 14.38 14.47
N TYR A 83 3.24 13.55 14.20
CA TYR A 83 4.30 13.25 15.17
C TYR A 83 5.66 13.84 14.82
N LEU A 84 6.01 14.05 13.54
CA LEU A 84 7.31 14.60 13.14
C LEU A 84 7.27 16.13 13.03
N THR A 85 6.82 16.79 14.10
CA THR A 85 6.70 18.25 14.17
C THR A 85 7.75 18.84 15.10
N GLN A 86 8.07 20.13 14.93
CA GLN A 86 9.02 20.81 15.82
C GLN A 86 8.55 20.82 17.28
N ALA A 87 7.24 20.87 17.51
CA ALA A 87 6.66 20.83 18.85
C ALA A 87 6.91 19.47 19.55
N GLN A 88 6.93 18.37 18.79
CA GLN A 88 7.09 17.02 19.34
C GLN A 88 8.56 16.59 19.43
N ILE A 89 9.36 16.89 18.41
CA ILE A 89 10.73 16.35 18.27
C ILE A 89 11.80 17.43 18.00
N GLY A 90 11.46 18.71 18.17
CA GLY A 90 12.41 19.82 18.06
C GLY A 90 13.00 20.02 16.66
N ALA A 91 14.25 20.46 16.60
CA ALA A 91 14.93 20.80 15.35
C ALA A 91 15.05 19.60 14.38
N SER A 92 15.10 18.37 14.89
CA SER A 92 15.19 17.13 14.12
C SER A 92 14.02 16.94 13.13
N ALA A 93 12.86 17.54 13.40
CA ALA A 93 11.71 17.51 12.50
C ALA A 93 12.03 18.05 11.10
N LYS A 94 12.96 19.00 10.97
CA LYS A 94 13.35 19.61 9.69
C LYS A 94 13.99 18.59 8.74
N LEU A 95 14.66 17.57 9.28
CA LEU A 95 15.31 16.51 8.50
C LEU A 95 14.44 15.25 8.43
N LEU A 96 13.93 14.79 9.58
CA LEU A 96 13.24 13.50 9.67
C LEU A 96 11.92 13.47 8.91
N ARG A 97 11.11 14.53 9.00
CA ARG A 97 9.81 14.58 8.31
C ARG A 97 9.95 14.44 6.79
N PRO A 98 10.74 15.28 6.08
CA PRO A 98 10.90 15.12 4.64
C PRO A 98 11.62 13.82 4.26
N ALA A 99 12.57 13.34 5.07
CA ALA A 99 13.26 12.07 4.80
C ALA A 99 12.29 10.87 4.82
N VAL A 100 11.45 10.77 5.85
CA VAL A 100 10.45 9.68 6.00
C VAL A 100 9.40 9.74 4.89
N ILE A 101 8.88 10.94 4.58
CA ILE A 101 7.92 11.11 3.48
C ILE A 101 8.57 10.74 2.15
N GLY A 102 9.80 11.23 1.88
CA GLY A 102 10.53 10.93 0.65
C GLY A 102 10.80 9.44 0.48
N PHE A 103 11.20 8.76 1.56
CA PHE A 103 11.40 7.31 1.55
C PHE A 103 10.10 6.55 1.25
N SER A 104 8.97 6.98 1.82
CA SER A 104 7.67 6.35 1.56
C SER A 104 7.25 6.48 0.08
N TRP A 105 7.48 7.64 -0.54
CA TRP A 105 7.24 7.81 -1.98
C TRP A 105 8.19 6.97 -2.85
N LEU A 106 9.46 6.85 -2.45
CA LEU A 106 10.44 5.99 -3.13
C LEU A 106 9.99 4.53 -3.09
N GLN A 107 9.54 4.04 -1.94
CA GLN A 107 9.01 2.69 -1.77
C GLN A 107 7.77 2.46 -2.64
N ALA A 108 6.82 3.40 -2.65
CA ALA A 108 5.62 3.33 -3.47
C ALA A 108 5.96 3.29 -4.97
N LEU A 109 6.91 4.11 -5.41
CA LEU A 109 7.39 4.12 -6.79
C LEU A 109 8.05 2.79 -7.16
N GLY A 110 8.96 2.29 -6.31
CA GLY A 110 9.63 1.01 -6.55
C GLY A 110 8.63 -0.13 -6.68
N LEU A 111 7.60 -0.15 -5.83
CA LEU A 111 6.55 -1.17 -5.85
C LEU A 111 5.67 -1.09 -7.11
N ILE A 112 5.37 0.12 -7.59
CA ILE A 112 4.68 0.32 -8.88
C ILE A 112 5.56 -0.15 -10.04
N ILE A 113 6.86 0.17 -10.04
CA ILE A 113 7.79 -0.28 -11.09
C ILE A 113 7.87 -1.81 -11.11
N CYS A 114 8.05 -2.44 -9.94
CA CYS A 114 8.09 -3.90 -9.81
C CYS A 114 6.80 -4.56 -10.32
N SER A 115 5.64 -3.92 -10.16
CA SER A 115 4.37 -4.49 -10.59
C SER A 115 4.26 -4.72 -12.11
N PHE A 116 5.00 -3.96 -12.93
CA PHE A 116 5.04 -4.18 -14.37
C PHE A 116 5.75 -5.46 -14.78
N TYR A 117 6.62 -6.01 -13.92
CA TYR A 117 7.30 -7.27 -14.15
C TYR A 117 6.49 -8.50 -13.72
N ILE A 118 5.29 -8.30 -13.14
CA ILE A 118 4.43 -9.41 -12.68
C ILE A 118 3.54 -9.94 -13.82
N LEU A 119 3.23 -9.11 -14.82
CA LEU A 119 2.35 -9.46 -15.94
C LEU A 119 3.12 -9.76 -17.25
N GLY A 120 4.45 -9.82 -17.19
CA GLY A 120 5.34 -9.87 -18.35
C GLY A 120 6.29 -11.06 -18.32
#